data_AF-A0A6A5V7I0-F1
#
_entry.id   AF-A0A6A5V7I0-F1
#
_cell.length_a   1.000
_cell.length_b   1.000
_cell.length_c   1.000
_cell.angle_alpha   90.00
_cell.angle_beta   90.00
_cell.angle_gamma   90.00
#
_symmetry.space_group_name_H-M   'P 1'
#
loop_
_entity.id
_entity.type
_entity.pdbx_description
1 polymer ?
#
loop_
_entity_poly.entity_id
_entity_poly.type
_entity_poly.pdbx_seq_one_letter_code
_entity_poly.pdbx_strand_id
1 'polypeptide(L)'
;VNLNVAFLLAFAGFLRIGKFTYKDLDLKDIRRFCIENLTRRCVTGLATRDYFILHLPRSKIDLNNKGVNIVIAVSYDATCLS
;
A
#
# COMPACT_ATOMS: atom_id res chain seq x y z
N VAL A 1 -3.06 12.56 0.36
CA VAL A 1 -2.37 11.51 -0.43
C VAL A 1 -3.16 11.19 -1.71
N ASN A 2 -2.62 11.45 -2.90
CA ASN A 2 -3.29 11.38 -4.21
C ASN A 2 -3.59 9.91 -4.64
N LEU A 3 -4.73 9.65 -5.31
CA LEU A 3 -5.10 8.33 -5.84
C LEU A 3 -4.08 7.80 -6.86
N ASN A 4 -3.47 8.70 -7.64
CA ASN A 4 -2.40 8.37 -8.58
C ASN A 4 -1.16 7.80 -7.87
N VAL A 5 -0.86 8.28 -6.67
CA VAL A 5 0.25 7.78 -5.85
C VAL A 5 -0.05 6.36 -5.37
N ALA A 6 -1.29 6.06 -4.96
CA ALA A 6 -1.65 4.72 -4.54
C ALA A 6 -1.53 3.69 -5.68
N PHE A 7 -1.92 4.06 -6.90
CA PHE A 7 -1.73 3.20 -8.08
C PHE A 7 -0.27 3.04 -8.45
N LEU A 8 0.52 4.12 -8.44
CA LEU A 8 1.96 4.06 -8.72
C LEU A 8 2.69 3.18 -7.70
N LEU A 9 2.30 3.26 -6.42
CA LEU A 9 2.84 2.42 -5.36
C LEU A 9 2.41 0.96 -5.50
N ALA A 10 1.17 0.71 -5.92
CA ALA A 10 0.71 -0.65 -6.20
C ALA A 10 1.55 -1.26 -7.34
N PHE A 11 1.75 -0.49 -8.41
CA PHE A 11 2.54 -0.86 -9.56
C PHE A 11 4.02 -1.07 -9.23
N ALA A 12 4.66 -0.12 -8.53
CA ALA A 12 6.07 -0.16 -8.14
C ALA A 12 6.35 -1.17 -7.00
N GLY A 13 5.37 -1.41 -6.13
CA GLY A 13 5.48 -2.26 -4.94
C GLY A 13 5.01 -3.71 -5.13
N PHE A 14 4.91 -4.20 -6.37
CA PHE A 14 4.48 -5.57 -6.72
C PHE A 14 3.03 -5.95 -6.38
N LEU A 15 2.16 -4.97 -6.08
CA LEU A 15 0.76 -5.25 -5.79
C LEU A 15 -0.06 -5.27 -7.07
N ARG A 16 -0.71 -6.41 -7.35
CA ARG A 16 -1.72 -6.48 -8.42
C ARG A 16 -2.80 -5.42 -8.16
N ILE A 17 -3.19 -4.68 -9.21
CA ILE A 17 -4.23 -3.63 -9.17
C ILE A 17 -5.51 -4.07 -8.43
N GLY A 18 -5.85 -5.35 -8.53
CA GLY A 18 -6.97 -6.00 -7.84
C GLY A 18 -6.93 -5.95 -6.30
N LYS A 19 -5.81 -5.54 -5.68
CA LYS A 19 -5.68 -5.39 -4.23
C LYS A 19 -6.17 -4.04 -3.69
N PHE A 20 -6.42 -3.06 -4.57
CA PHE A 20 -7.00 -1.76 -4.21
C PHE A 20 -8.41 -1.53 -4.78
N THR A 21 -8.95 -2.52 -5.48
CA THR A 21 -10.33 -2.52 -6.00
C THR A 21 -11.18 -3.51 -5.21
N TYR A 22 -12.35 -3.08 -4.76
CA TYR A 22 -13.22 -3.89 -3.90
C TYR A 22 -14.63 -3.93 -4.46
N LYS A 23 -15.38 -4.99 -4.11
CA LYS A 23 -16.81 -5.10 -4.39
C LYS A 23 -17.60 -4.61 -3.19
N ASP A 24 -18.85 -4.18 -3.41
CA ASP A 24 -19.74 -3.74 -2.32
C ASP A 24 -19.95 -4.82 -1.25
N LEU A 25 -19.90 -6.10 -1.66
CA LEU A 25 -19.97 -7.24 -0.74
C LEU A 25 -18.79 -7.30 0.25
N ASP A 26 -17.60 -6.83 -0.14
CA ASP A 26 -16.41 -6.81 0.71
C ASP A 26 -16.54 -5.73 1.81
N LEU A 27 -17.38 -4.73 1.60
CA LEU A 27 -17.60 -3.60 2.51
C LEU A 27 -18.70 -3.83 3.54
N LYS A 28 -19.34 -5.02 3.56
CA LYS A 28 -20.40 -5.36 4.53
C LYS A 28 -19.97 -5.23 5.99
N ASP A 29 -18.70 -5.54 6.28
CA ASP A 29 -18.08 -5.29 7.59
C ASP A 29 -16.87 -4.37 7.39
N ILE A 30 -17.14 -3.06 7.37
CA ILE A 30 -16.14 -2.01 7.12
C ILE A 30 -14.97 -2.09 8.13
N ARG A 31 -15.25 -2.41 9.40
CA ARG A 31 -14.23 -2.44 10.44
C ARG A 31 -13.24 -3.56 10.18
N ARG A 32 -13.74 -4.77 9.95
CA ARG A 32 -12.91 -5.92 9.59
C ARG A 32 -12.21 -5.72 8.26
N PHE A 33 -12.93 -5.22 7.26
CA PHE A 33 -12.41 -4.95 5.92
C PHE A 33 -11.19 -4.03 5.97
N CYS A 34 -11.29 -2.93 6.72
CA CYS A 34 -10.21 -1.97 6.91
C CYS A 34 -8.96 -2.63 7.53
N ILE A 35 -9.15 -3.50 8.52
CA ILE A 35 -8.06 -4.17 9.25
C ILE A 35 -7.40 -5.27 8.42
N GLU A 36 -8.15 -5.94 7.55
CA GLU A 36 -7.64 -7.11 6.82
C GLU A 36 -7.17 -6.79 5.41
N ASN A 37 -7.68 -5.71 4.80
CA ASN A 37 -7.38 -5.36 3.42
C ASN A 37 -6.47 -4.13 3.33
N LEU A 38 -5.60 -4.17 2.32
CA LEU A 38 -4.95 -2.97 1.82
C LEU A 38 -6.03 -1.96 1.44
N THR A 39 -5.91 -0.73 1.89
CA THR A 39 -6.78 0.40 1.55
C THR A 39 -5.93 1.66 1.40
N ARG A 40 -6.51 2.79 0.96
CA ARG A 40 -5.77 4.05 0.84
C ARG A 40 -5.08 4.47 2.15
N ARG A 41 -5.65 4.13 3.31
CA ARG A 41 -5.07 4.44 4.63
C ARG A 41 -3.74 3.72 4.89
N CYS A 42 -3.49 2.62 4.17
CA CYS A 42 -2.25 1.86 4.23
C CYS A 42 -1.10 2.56 3.51
N VAL A 43 -1.38 3.62 2.74
CA VAL A 43 -0.37 4.39 2.01
C VAL A 43 -0.16 5.72 2.71
N THR A 44 1.04 5.91 3.26
CA THR A 44 1.48 7.19 3.83
C THR A 44 2.54 7.79 2.93
N GLY A 45 2.25 8.95 2.35
CA GLY A 45 3.24 9.75 1.62
C GLY A 45 3.60 10.99 2.43
N LEU A 46 4.89 11.32 2.50
CA LEU A 46 5.32 12.57 3.10
C LEU A 46 5.23 13.74 2.13
N ALA A 47 5.18 14.95 2.69
CA ALA A 47 5.06 16.19 1.95
C ALA A 47 6.19 16.37 0.92
N THR A 48 7.39 15.88 1.22
CA THR A 48 8.56 15.96 0.35
C THR A 48 8.50 14.99 -0.83
N ARG A 49 7.66 13.94 -0.76
CA ARG A 49 7.50 12.88 -1.78
C ARG A 49 8.75 12.05 -2.07
N ASP A 50 9.80 12.18 -1.27
CA ASP A 50 11.04 11.42 -1.43
C ASP A 50 10.84 9.94 -1.07
N TYR A 51 9.86 9.64 -0.23
CA TYR A 51 9.49 8.27 0.08
C TYR A 51 8.02 8.11 0.48
N PHE A 52 7.54 6.89 0.33
CA PHE A 52 6.22 6.42 0.67
C PHE A 52 6.33 5.19 1.56
N ILE A 53 5.39 5.04 2.48
CA ILE A 53 5.27 3.88 3.33
C ILE A 53 3.98 3.16 2.95
N LEU A 54 4.12 1.87 2.63
CA LEU A 54 3.02 0.94 2.46
C LEU A 54 2.93 0.05 3.69
N HIS A 55 1.86 0.19 4.46
CA HIS A 55 1.55 -0.70 5.57
C HIS A 55 0.70 -1.88 5.10
N LEU A 56 1.23 -3.09 5.19
CA LEU A 56 0.53 -4.34 4.91
C LEU A 56 -0.12 -4.84 6.21
N PRO A 57 -1.45 -4.77 6.37
CA PRO A 57 -2.12 -5.06 7.65
C PRO A 57 -2.05 -6.53 8.07
N ARG A 58 -1.82 -7.43 7.11
CA ARG A 58 -1.67 -8.87 7.32
C ARG A 58 -0.60 -9.43 6.38
N SER A 59 0.49 -9.90 6.96
CA SER A 59 1.43 -10.77 6.28
C SER A 59 1.15 -12.21 6.67
N LYS A 60 1.26 -13.17 5.74
CA LYS A 60 1.10 -14.61 6.05
C LYS A 60 2.10 -15.11 7.11
N ILE A 61 3.19 -14.37 7.32
CA ILE A 61 4.24 -14.66 8.30
C ILE A 61 4.12 -13.83 9.59
N ASP A 62 3.15 -12.92 9.68
CA ASP A 62 2.97 -12.05 10.83
C ASP A 62 1.97 -12.65 11.84
N LEU A 63 2.53 -13.44 12.76
CA LEU A 63 1.79 -14.13 13.82
C LEU A 63 1.09 -13.18 14.79
N ASN A 64 1.55 -11.93 14.90
CA ASN A 64 1.01 -10.95 15.83
C ASN A 64 0.04 -9.97 15.17
N ASN A 65 -0.19 -10.12 13.86
CA ASN A 65 -1.12 -9.30 13.09
C ASN A 65 -0.85 -7.78 13.22
N LYS A 66 0.42 -7.42 13.44
CA LYS A 66 0.92 -6.05 13.57
C LYS A 66 1.11 -5.36 12.22
N GLY A 67 1.08 -6.13 11.14
CA GLY A 67 1.38 -5.71 9.80
C GLY A 67 2.87 -5.50 9.55
N VAL A 68 3.23 -5.27 8.29
CA VAL A 68 4.60 -4.99 7.85
C VAL A 68 4.62 -3.67 7.10
N ASN A 69 5.60 -2.81 7.40
CA ASN A 69 5.83 -1.59 6.65
C ASN A 69 6.86 -1.84 5.55
N ILE A 70 6.49 -1.54 4.32
CA ILE A 70 7.41 -1.47 3.19
C ILE A 70 7.67 0.02 2.92
N VAL A 71 8.94 0.41 2.95
CA VAL A 71 9.37 1.76 2.61
C VAL A 71 9.80 1.76 1.15
N ILE A 72 9.20 2.65 0.36
CA ILE A 72 9.52 2.87 -1.05
C ILE A 72 10.08 4.27 -1.15
N ALA A 73 11.38 4.39 -1.39
CA ALA A 73 12.05 5.67 -1.59
C ALA A 73 12.32 5.91 -3.07
N VAL A 74 12.25 7.16 -3.49
CA VAL A 74 12.70 7.59 -4.81
C VAL A 74 14.21 7.46 -4.85
N SER A 75 14.70 6.63 -5.76
CA SER A 75 16.12 6.58 -6.10
C SER A 75 16.37 7.57 -7.22
N TYR A 76 17.34 8.48 -7.04
CA TYR A 76 17.85 9.36 -8.09
C TYR A 76 19.03 8.73 -8.84
N ASP A 77 19.26 7.43 -8.65
CA ASP A 77 20.30 6.69 -9.36
C ASP A 77 19.93 6.56 -10.84
N ALA A 78 20.85 6.98 -11.71
CA ALA A 78 20.70 6.95 -13.16
C ALA A 78 20.49 5.52 -13.70
N THR A 79 20.87 4.49 -12.94
CA THR A 79 20.68 3.08 -13.32
C THR A 79 19.22 2.61 -13.26
N CYS A 80 18.33 3.34 -12.57
CA CYS A 80 16.91 3.00 -12.44
C CYS A 80 16.00 3.74 -13.43
N LEU A 81 16.56 4.54 -14.36
CA LEU A 81 15.82 5.34 -15.36
C LEU A 81 15.57 4.61 -16.70
N SER A 82 15.89 3.31 -16.76
CA SER A 82 15.72 2.45 -17.95
C SER A 82 14.27 2.06 -18.22
#